data_AF-A0A6P0TJ67-F1
#
_entry.id   AF-A0A6P0TJ67-F1
#
_cell.length_a   1.000
_cell.length_b   1.000
_cell.length_c   1.000
_cell.angle_alpha   90.00
_cell.angle_beta   90.00
_cell.angle_gamma   90.00
#
_symmetry.space_group_name_H-M   'P 1'
#
loop_
_entity.id
_entity.type
_entity.pdbx_description
1 polymer ?
#
loop_
_entity_poly.entity_id
_entity_poly.type
_entity_poly.pdbx_seq_one_letter_code
_entity_poly.pdbx_strand_id
1 'polypeptide(L)'
;NEETITDDLDLTLKLHINRWDIDLLAYPAVQEEGVTTAIGLWHQRNRWAEGGYQRYLDYWRPLVQNRLGPRKSLDLLVFCMTQYIIPTAAVPDLALAILRGRVPLLAPMTTMTVMISFVGMVVGLNRVRRQKMLAPTQLFPRPLPARSIRQQFWQQVGQQIGAIAQAMRGTLYMMHWFVVIVSMTLRVSIRPKRLKWVKTVHHGANFNSPLTDNREPEPSAEA
;
A
#
# COMPACT_ATOMS: atom_id res chain seq x y z
N ASN A 1 17.24 -13.57 4.04
CA ASN A 1 17.17 -13.30 2.59
C ASN A 1 17.62 -11.86 2.40
N GLU A 2 18.87 -11.68 1.96
CA GLU A 2 19.56 -10.36 2.02
C GLU A 2 19.60 -9.66 0.65
N GLU A 3 19.05 -10.30 -0.39
CA GLU A 3 19.20 -9.87 -1.79
C GLU A 3 18.13 -8.89 -2.29
N THR A 4 17.10 -8.65 -1.48
CA THR A 4 15.94 -7.81 -1.79
C THR A 4 15.73 -6.72 -0.73
N ILE A 5 15.26 -5.55 -1.17
CA ILE A 5 14.92 -4.43 -0.29
C ILE A 5 13.53 -4.63 0.36
N THR A 6 12.67 -5.45 -0.25
CA THR A 6 11.33 -5.81 0.24
C THR A 6 11.21 -7.33 0.33
N ASP A 7 11.61 -7.87 1.48
CA ASP A 7 11.63 -9.32 1.74
C ASP A 7 10.23 -9.95 1.73
N ASP A 8 9.23 -9.22 2.21
CA ASP A 8 7.83 -9.60 2.24
C ASP A 8 7.27 -9.91 0.83
N LEU A 9 7.51 -9.02 -0.13
CA LEU A 9 7.06 -9.17 -1.52
C LEU A 9 7.78 -10.32 -2.24
N ASP A 10 9.08 -10.48 -1.98
CA ASP A 10 9.88 -11.56 -2.55
C ASP A 10 9.41 -12.93 -2.04
N LEU A 11 9.24 -13.06 -0.72
CA LEU A 11 8.73 -14.27 -0.09
C LEU A 11 7.33 -14.63 -0.60
N THR A 12 6.43 -13.64 -0.67
CA THR A 12 5.06 -13.83 -1.17
C THR A 12 5.06 -14.38 -2.61
N LEU A 13 5.91 -13.84 -3.48
CA LEU A 13 5.99 -14.31 -4.86
C LEU A 13 6.59 -15.72 -4.95
N LYS A 14 7.64 -16.02 -4.18
CA LYS A 14 8.21 -17.38 -4.08
C LYS A 14 7.15 -18.39 -3.64
N LEU A 15 6.35 -18.07 -2.63
CA LEU A 15 5.26 -18.92 -2.16
C LEU A 15 4.22 -19.16 -3.28
N HIS A 16 3.77 -18.11 -3.97
CA HIS A 16 2.81 -18.25 -5.07
C HIS A 16 3.34 -19.02 -6.27
N ILE A 17 4.61 -18.83 -6.66
CA ILE A 17 5.27 -19.62 -7.73
C ILE A 17 5.31 -21.10 -7.36
N ASN A 18 5.53 -21.41 -6.07
CA ASN A 18 5.52 -22.77 -5.53
C ASN A 18 4.12 -23.27 -5.15
N ARG A 19 3.06 -22.61 -5.63
CA ARG A 19 1.65 -23.03 -5.48
C ARG A 19 1.15 -23.09 -4.03
N TRP A 20 1.79 -22.36 -3.11
CA TRP A 20 1.23 -22.15 -1.78
C TRP A 20 0.04 -21.20 -1.84
N ASP A 21 -0.92 -21.44 -0.95
CA ASP A 21 -2.05 -20.57 -0.71
C ASP A 21 -1.75 -19.64 0.47
N ILE A 22 -2.15 -18.38 0.31
CA ILE A 22 -1.91 -17.30 1.26
C ILE A 22 -3.26 -16.67 1.53
N ASP A 23 -3.71 -16.77 2.78
CA ASP A 23 -4.99 -16.21 3.21
C ASP A 23 -4.83 -14.81 3.79
N LEU A 24 -5.90 -14.02 3.69
CA LEU A 24 -5.94 -12.65 4.21
C LEU A 24 -6.83 -12.59 5.46
N LEU A 25 -6.23 -12.23 6.59
CA LEU A 25 -6.95 -11.94 7.81
C LEU A 25 -7.34 -10.45 7.84
N ALA A 26 -8.63 -10.17 7.63
CA ALA A 26 -9.13 -8.79 7.53
C ALA A 26 -9.05 -8.00 8.86
N TYR A 27 -8.94 -8.69 9.99
CA TYR A 27 -8.90 -8.08 11.34
C TYR A 27 -7.74 -8.68 12.14
N PRO A 28 -6.51 -8.28 11.85
CA PRO A 28 -5.35 -8.77 12.58
C PRO A 28 -5.31 -8.19 14.00
N ALA A 29 -4.77 -8.96 14.95
CA ALA A 29 -4.50 -8.49 16.32
C ALA A 29 -3.20 -7.65 16.42
N VAL A 30 -2.73 -7.10 15.29
CA VAL A 30 -1.48 -6.35 15.16
C VAL A 30 -1.80 -4.93 14.70
N GLN A 31 -1.08 -3.95 15.24
CA GLN A 31 -1.18 -2.55 14.85
C GLN A 31 0.14 -2.12 14.19
N GLU A 32 0.04 -1.30 13.15
CA GLU A 32 1.19 -0.73 12.44
C GLU A 32 1.35 0.74 12.81
N GLU A 33 2.59 1.16 13.09
CA GLU A 33 2.92 2.56 13.29
C GLU A 33 3.13 3.24 11.94
N GLY A 34 2.32 4.25 11.64
CA GLY A 34 2.47 5.04 10.42
C GLY A 34 3.67 5.97 10.47
N VAL A 35 4.33 6.18 9.33
CA VAL A 35 5.43 7.15 9.24
C VAL A 35 4.88 8.57 9.41
N THR A 36 5.43 9.32 10.37
CA THR A 36 4.94 10.65 10.76
C THR A 36 5.62 11.80 10.01
N THR A 37 6.78 11.55 9.39
CA THR A 37 7.55 12.58 8.68
C THR A 37 7.47 12.42 7.16
N ALA A 38 7.40 13.52 6.42
CA ALA A 38 7.31 13.49 4.95
C ALA A 38 8.56 12.87 4.30
N ILE A 39 9.75 13.18 4.82
CA ILE A 39 11.02 12.61 4.34
C ILE A 39 11.08 11.11 4.62
N GLY A 40 10.70 10.68 5.83
CA GLY A 40 10.60 9.26 6.17
C GLY A 40 9.64 8.52 5.24
N LEU A 41 8.48 9.13 4.95
CA LEU A 41 7.49 8.56 4.04
C LEU A 41 8.05 8.44 2.62
N TRP A 42 8.73 9.47 2.13
CA TRP A 42 9.37 9.44 0.81
C TRP A 42 10.39 8.29 0.71
N HIS A 43 11.25 8.11 1.71
CA HIS A 43 12.21 7.00 1.74
C HIS A 43 11.52 5.64 1.82
N GLN A 44 10.49 5.51 2.65
CA GLN A 44 9.71 4.27 2.75
C GLN A 44 9.10 3.90 1.40
N ARG A 45 8.40 4.84 0.75
CA ARG A 45 7.70 4.61 -0.52
C ARG A 45 8.66 4.33 -1.67
N ASN A 46 9.82 4.99 -1.70
CA ASN A 46 10.86 4.68 -2.69
C ASN A 46 11.39 3.25 -2.50
N ARG A 47 11.61 2.78 -1.26
CA ARG A 47 12.01 1.38 -1.02
C ARG A 47 10.94 0.40 -1.50
N TRP A 48 9.66 0.69 -1.23
CA TRP A 48 8.55 -0.15 -1.68
C TRP A 48 8.45 -0.19 -3.21
N ALA A 49 8.59 0.95 -3.88
CA ALA A 49 8.59 1.01 -5.34
C ALA A 49 9.79 0.25 -5.93
N GLU A 50 10.99 0.44 -5.38
CA GLU A 50 12.21 -0.25 -5.82
C GLU A 50 12.07 -1.78 -5.69
N GLY A 51 11.65 -2.26 -4.52
CA GLY A 51 11.40 -3.69 -4.29
C GLY A 51 10.27 -4.27 -5.15
N GLY A 52 9.22 -3.48 -5.39
CA GLY A 52 8.15 -3.82 -6.32
C GLY A 52 8.63 -4.03 -7.75
N TYR A 53 9.49 -3.14 -8.26
CA TYR A 53 10.13 -3.31 -9.57
C TYR A 53 11.05 -4.53 -9.59
N GLN A 54 11.88 -4.72 -8.56
CA GLN A 54 12.77 -5.89 -8.44
C GLN A 54 11.99 -7.19 -8.55
N ARG A 55 10.87 -7.33 -7.83
CA ARG A 55 10.00 -8.51 -7.91
C ARG A 55 9.59 -8.88 -9.34
N TYR A 56 9.23 -7.91 -10.18
CA TYR A 56 8.84 -8.20 -11.56
C TYR A 56 10.03 -8.50 -12.47
N LEU A 57 11.15 -7.79 -12.27
CA LEU A 57 12.36 -7.95 -13.07
C LEU A 57 13.10 -9.25 -12.76
N ASP A 58 13.18 -9.66 -11.50
CA ASP A 58 13.91 -10.86 -11.08
C ASP A 58 13.12 -12.14 -11.45
N TYR A 59 11.79 -12.11 -11.35
CA TYR A 59 10.92 -13.27 -11.59
C TYR A 59 10.21 -13.26 -12.95
N TRP A 60 10.63 -12.43 -13.90
CA TRP A 60 9.95 -12.29 -15.19
C TRP A 60 9.80 -13.62 -15.94
N ARG A 61 10.80 -14.52 -15.86
CA ARG A 61 10.75 -15.84 -16.52
C ARG A 61 9.65 -16.74 -15.95
N PRO A 62 9.60 -17.05 -14.63
CA PRO A 62 8.47 -17.76 -14.02
C PRO A 62 7.10 -17.14 -14.30
N LEU A 63 7.02 -15.81 -14.34
CA LEU A 63 5.78 -15.07 -14.57
C LEU A 63 5.27 -15.29 -16.00
N VAL A 64 6.12 -15.13 -17.01
CA VAL A 64 5.76 -15.35 -18.43
C VAL A 64 5.47 -16.83 -18.69
N GLN A 65 6.16 -17.74 -18.00
CA GLN A 65 5.87 -19.18 -18.03
C GLN A 65 4.56 -19.56 -17.31
N ASN A 66 3.82 -18.60 -16.75
CA ASN A 66 2.56 -18.81 -16.03
C ASN A 66 2.67 -19.81 -14.87
N ARG A 67 3.80 -19.81 -14.14
CA ARG A 67 4.01 -20.73 -13.01
C ARG A 67 3.03 -20.54 -11.86
N LEU A 68 2.41 -19.35 -11.73
CA LEU A 68 1.40 -19.04 -10.72
C LEU A 68 0.00 -19.59 -11.08
N GLY A 69 -0.23 -19.94 -12.36
CA GLY A 69 -1.54 -20.28 -12.92
C GLY A 69 -2.34 -19.05 -13.37
N PRO A 70 -3.30 -19.24 -14.29
CA PRO A 70 -3.87 -18.15 -15.08
C PRO A 70 -4.58 -17.08 -14.24
N ARG A 71 -5.29 -17.48 -13.16
CA ARG A 71 -6.01 -16.54 -12.29
C ARG A 71 -5.05 -15.64 -11.50
N LYS A 72 -4.07 -16.23 -10.81
CA LYS A 72 -3.07 -15.50 -10.02
C LYS A 72 -2.16 -14.65 -10.95
N SER A 73 -1.83 -15.16 -12.14
CA SER A 73 -1.07 -14.40 -13.15
C SER A 73 -1.83 -13.19 -13.70
N LEU A 74 -3.14 -13.33 -13.98
CA LEU A 74 -3.98 -12.22 -14.42
C LEU A 74 -4.12 -11.16 -13.33
N ASP A 75 -4.38 -11.58 -12.09
CA ASP A 75 -4.45 -10.69 -10.94
C ASP A 75 -3.14 -9.89 -10.78
N LEU A 76 -2.00 -10.59 -10.79
CA LEU A 76 -0.69 -9.96 -10.68
C LEU A 76 -0.35 -9.05 -11.87
N LEU A 77 -0.86 -9.35 -13.07
CA LEU A 77 -0.74 -8.50 -14.26
C LEU A 77 -1.57 -7.22 -14.11
N VAL A 78 -2.83 -7.32 -13.70
CA VAL A 78 -3.68 -6.15 -13.42
C VAL A 78 -3.07 -5.28 -12.34
N PHE A 79 -2.51 -5.90 -11.29
CA PHE A 79 -1.77 -5.20 -10.24
C PHE A 79 -0.52 -4.50 -10.78
N CYS A 80 0.25 -5.15 -11.66
CA CYS A 80 1.40 -4.54 -12.33
C CYS A 80 0.99 -3.32 -13.17
N MET A 81 -0.07 -3.46 -13.96
CA MET A 81 -0.60 -2.43 -14.83
C MET A 81 -1.06 -1.21 -14.02
N THR A 82 -1.87 -1.43 -12.98
CA THR A 82 -2.46 -0.34 -12.19
C THR A 82 -1.46 0.35 -11.27
N GLN A 83 -0.50 -0.39 -10.68
CA GLN A 83 0.42 0.17 -9.70
C GLN A 83 1.68 0.79 -10.31
N TYR A 84 2.16 0.26 -11.46
CA TYR A 84 3.44 0.66 -12.06
C TYR A 84 3.27 1.25 -13.46
N ILE A 85 2.70 0.49 -14.40
CA ILE A 85 2.72 0.88 -15.83
C ILE A 85 1.83 2.08 -16.11
N ILE A 86 0.57 2.06 -15.67
CA ILE A 86 -0.40 3.15 -15.89
C ILE A 86 0.09 4.44 -15.24
N PRO A 87 0.49 4.49 -13.96
CA PRO A 87 1.01 5.72 -13.36
C PRO A 87 2.23 6.28 -14.08
N THR A 88 3.17 5.42 -14.49
CA THR A 88 4.36 5.84 -15.24
C THR A 88 4.01 6.46 -16.59
N ALA A 89 3.02 5.93 -17.30
CA ALA A 89 2.59 6.46 -18.59
C ALA A 89 1.64 7.67 -18.47
N ALA A 90 0.82 7.71 -17.43
CA ALA A 90 -0.19 8.74 -17.21
C ALA A 90 0.42 10.12 -16.94
N VAL A 91 1.56 10.19 -16.24
CA VAL A 91 2.20 11.48 -15.92
C VAL A 91 2.74 12.21 -17.15
N PRO A 92 3.56 11.60 -18.04
CA PRO A 92 3.97 12.27 -19.27
C PRO A 92 2.80 12.52 -20.23
N ASP A 93 1.80 11.62 -20.29
CA ASP A 93 0.58 11.85 -21.08
C ASP A 93 -0.18 13.09 -20.59
N LEU A 94 -0.39 13.23 -19.28
CA LEU A 94 -1.00 14.42 -18.68
C LEU A 94 -0.18 15.69 -18.94
N ALA A 95 1.14 15.62 -18.79
CA ALA A 95 2.02 16.77 -19.06
C ALA A 95 1.90 17.23 -20.53
N LEU A 96 1.94 16.29 -21.47
CA LEU A 96 1.79 16.59 -22.90
C LEU A 96 0.39 17.09 -23.24
N ALA A 97 -0.65 16.53 -22.61
CA ALA A 97 -2.03 16.96 -22.76
C ALA A 97 -2.21 18.43 -22.34
N ILE A 98 -1.64 18.82 -21.19
CA ILE A 98 -1.61 20.21 -20.72
C ILE A 98 -0.85 21.10 -21.70
N LEU A 99 0.37 20.70 -22.11
CA LEU A 99 1.18 21.48 -23.06
C LEU A 99 0.52 21.67 -24.42
N ARG A 100 -0.28 20.71 -24.88
CA ARG A 100 -0.93 20.73 -26.20
C ARG A 100 -2.40 21.17 -26.15
N GLY A 101 -2.94 21.48 -24.96
CA GLY A 101 -4.37 21.82 -24.79
C GLY A 101 -5.32 20.70 -25.23
N ARG A 102 -4.93 19.43 -25.08
CA ARG A 102 -5.74 18.25 -25.44
C ARG A 102 -6.11 17.45 -24.19
N VAL A 103 -7.08 16.55 -24.32
CA VAL A 103 -7.37 15.56 -23.28
C VAL A 103 -6.27 14.48 -23.25
N PRO A 104 -5.86 13.98 -22.06
CA PRO A 104 -4.90 12.88 -21.96
C PRO A 104 -5.47 11.61 -22.60
N LEU A 105 -4.64 10.88 -23.35
CA LEU A 105 -5.06 9.64 -24.01
C LEU A 105 -5.44 8.56 -22.99
N LEU A 106 -4.72 8.51 -21.86
CA LEU A 106 -4.92 7.54 -20.79
C LEU A 106 -5.97 7.99 -19.77
N ALA A 107 -6.69 9.10 -20.01
CA ALA A 107 -7.72 9.61 -19.10
C ALA A 107 -8.80 8.57 -18.72
N PRO A 108 -9.34 7.75 -19.65
CA PRO A 108 -10.34 6.74 -19.28
C PRO A 108 -9.80 5.70 -18.31
N MET A 109 -8.59 5.17 -18.57
CA MET A 109 -7.97 4.12 -17.76
C MET A 109 -7.52 4.62 -16.39
N THR A 110 -6.91 5.80 -16.34
CA THR A 110 -6.47 6.44 -15.10
C THR A 110 -7.67 6.80 -14.22
N THR A 111 -8.71 7.38 -14.81
CA THR A 111 -9.94 7.73 -14.10
C THR A 111 -10.63 6.48 -13.56
N MET A 112 -10.73 5.41 -14.36
CA MET A 112 -11.30 4.14 -13.90
C MET A 112 -10.50 3.56 -12.72
N THR A 113 -9.17 3.59 -12.78
CA THR A 113 -8.29 3.08 -11.70
C THR A 113 -8.50 3.86 -10.40
N VAL A 114 -8.51 5.21 -10.47
CA VAL A 114 -8.75 6.07 -9.31
C VAL A 114 -10.16 5.88 -8.77
N MET A 115 -11.16 5.75 -9.64
CA MET A 115 -12.56 5.52 -9.23
C MET A 115 -12.75 4.19 -8.53
N ILE A 116 -12.18 3.10 -9.05
CA ILE A 116 -12.24 1.77 -8.40
C ILE A 116 -11.58 1.83 -7.02
N SER A 117 -10.42 2.48 -6.92
CA SER A 117 -9.72 2.66 -5.63
C SER A 117 -10.55 3.49 -4.65
N PHE A 118 -11.16 4.59 -5.11
CA PHE A 118 -12.00 5.46 -4.31
C PHE A 118 -13.23 4.73 -3.77
N VAL A 119 -13.97 4.04 -4.64
CA VAL A 119 -15.15 3.24 -4.25
C VAL A 119 -14.74 2.13 -3.28
N GLY A 120 -13.64 1.42 -3.57
CA GLY A 120 -13.09 0.39 -2.68
C GLY A 120 -12.77 0.93 -1.28
N MET A 121 -12.21 2.14 -1.20
CA MET A 121 -11.91 2.80 0.07
C MET A 121 -13.18 3.20 0.83
N VAL A 122 -14.20 3.73 0.15
CA VAL A 122 -15.51 4.04 0.77
C VAL A 122 -16.15 2.77 1.33
N VAL A 123 -16.18 1.69 0.54
CA VAL A 123 -16.71 0.39 0.98
C VAL A 123 -15.91 -0.15 2.17
N GLY A 124 -14.58 -0.08 2.12
CA GLY A 124 -13.69 -0.50 3.21
C GLY A 124 -13.90 0.28 4.50
N LEU A 125 -13.97 1.61 4.44
CA LEU A 125 -14.24 2.48 5.59
C LEU A 125 -15.60 2.17 6.21
N ASN A 126 -16.63 1.97 5.38
CA ASN A 126 -17.95 1.59 5.83
C ASN A 126 -17.95 0.21 6.51
N ARG A 127 -17.21 -0.77 5.98
CA ARG A 127 -17.06 -2.10 6.58
C ARG A 127 -16.40 -2.03 7.97
N VAL A 128 -15.30 -1.29 8.09
CA VAL A 128 -14.58 -1.13 9.36
C VAL A 128 -15.44 -0.40 10.40
N ARG A 129 -16.15 0.66 10.01
CA ARG A 129 -17.04 1.39 10.94
C ARG A 129 -18.18 0.53 11.47
N ARG A 130 -18.84 -0.26 10.60
CA ARG A 130 -19.90 -1.19 11.02
C ARG A 130 -19.39 -2.17 12.06
N GLN A 131 -18.20 -2.72 11.87
CA GLN A 131 -17.65 -3.65 12.84
C GLN A 131 -17.23 -3.02 14.16
N LYS A 132 -16.66 -1.81 14.14
CA LYS A 132 -16.41 -1.04 15.38
C LYS A 132 -17.69 -0.75 16.16
N MET A 133 -18.84 -0.62 15.49
CA MET A 133 -20.13 -0.49 16.15
C MET A 133 -20.60 -1.80 16.78
N LEU A 134 -20.35 -2.94 16.12
CA LEU A 134 -20.78 -4.26 16.59
C LEU A 134 -19.89 -4.83 17.71
N ALA A 135 -18.60 -4.50 17.73
CA ALA A 135 -17.65 -5.05 18.69
C ALA A 135 -18.04 -4.75 20.16
N PRO A 136 -18.34 -3.50 20.58
CA PRO A 136 -18.78 -3.24 21.95
C PRO A 136 -20.09 -3.92 22.33
N THR A 137 -21.02 -4.08 21.37
CA THR A 137 -22.33 -4.70 21.59
C THR A 137 -22.21 -6.19 21.91
N GLN A 138 -21.22 -6.89 21.34
CA GLN A 138 -20.98 -8.31 21.63
C GLN A 138 -20.37 -8.54 23.01
N LEU A 139 -19.56 -7.59 23.50
CA LEU A 139 -18.84 -7.72 24.76
C LEU A 139 -19.71 -7.28 25.94
N PHE A 140 -20.52 -6.24 25.74
CA PHE A 140 -21.46 -5.71 26.74
C PHE A 140 -22.77 -5.30 26.05
N PRO A 141 -23.79 -6.17 26.01
CA PRO A 141 -25.07 -5.84 25.40
C PRO A 141 -25.76 -4.74 26.22
N ARG A 142 -25.67 -3.50 25.74
CA ARG A 142 -26.48 -2.38 26.24
C ARG A 142 -27.71 -2.21 25.36
N PRO A 143 -28.92 -2.02 25.93
CA PRO A 143 -30.08 -1.67 25.13
C PRO A 143 -29.82 -0.32 24.45
N LEU A 144 -29.77 -0.33 23.11
CA LEU A 144 -29.65 0.89 22.33
C LEU A 144 -30.99 1.65 22.41
N PRO A 145 -30.99 2.96 22.69
CA PRO A 145 -32.22 3.74 22.67
C PRO A 145 -32.84 3.70 21.28
N ALA A 146 -34.17 3.48 21.21
CA ALA A 146 -34.90 3.48 19.95
C ALA A 146 -34.76 4.85 19.27
N ARG A 147 -34.04 4.89 18.14
CA ARG A 147 -33.86 6.11 17.35
C ARG A 147 -35.04 6.28 16.40
N SER A 148 -35.56 7.49 16.29
CA SER A 148 -36.61 7.80 15.31
C SER A 148 -36.11 7.60 13.87
N ILE A 149 -37.00 7.27 12.93
CA ILE A 149 -36.66 7.06 11.50
C ILE A 149 -35.87 8.25 10.94
N ARG A 150 -36.29 9.48 11.28
CA ARG A 150 -35.58 10.70 10.89
C ARG A 150 -34.14 10.71 11.41
N GLN A 151 -33.93 10.39 12.69
CA GLN A 151 -32.59 10.35 13.28
C GLN A 151 -31.71 9.26 12.65
N GLN A 152 -32.27 8.08 12.35
CA GLN A 152 -31.55 7.00 11.68
C GLN A 152 -31.09 7.42 10.27
N PHE A 153 -31.99 8.06 9.51
CA PHE A 153 -31.67 8.58 8.18
C PHE A 153 -30.52 9.60 8.23
N TRP A 154 -30.61 10.63 9.08
CA TRP A 154 -29.57 11.65 9.19
C TRP A 154 -28.23 11.08 9.67
N GLN A 155 -28.24 10.08 10.54
CA GLN A 155 -27.02 9.38 10.95
C GLN A 155 -26.39 8.60 9.80
N GLN A 156 -27.19 7.89 9.00
CA GLN A 156 -26.70 7.17 7.83
C GLN A 156 -26.09 8.13 6.81
N VAL A 157 -26.76 9.26 6.53
CA VAL A 157 -26.24 10.30 5.63
C VAL A 157 -24.93 10.88 6.16
N GLY A 158 -24.87 11.27 7.43
CA GLY A 158 -23.65 11.80 8.05
C GLY A 158 -22.48 10.80 8.00
N GLN A 159 -22.74 9.52 8.21
CA GLN A 159 -21.72 8.47 8.08
C GLN A 159 -21.20 8.35 6.65
N GLN A 160 -22.08 8.40 5.64
CA GLN A 160 -21.66 8.30 4.24
C GLN A 160 -20.84 9.53 3.80
N ILE A 161 -21.29 10.74 4.16
CA ILE A 161 -20.52 11.96 3.90
C ILE A 161 -19.14 11.87 4.55
N GLY A 162 -19.07 11.42 5.81
CA GLY A 162 -17.80 11.22 6.50
C GLY A 162 -16.92 10.13 5.88
N ALA A 163 -17.50 9.10 5.25
CA ALA A 163 -16.73 8.06 4.56
C ALA A 163 -16.16 8.59 3.24
N ILE A 164 -16.98 9.31 2.47
CA ILE A 164 -16.59 9.97 1.22
C ILE A 164 -15.48 10.99 1.46
N ALA A 165 -15.62 11.85 2.47
CA ALA A 165 -14.59 12.84 2.80
C ALA A 165 -13.26 12.20 3.21
N GLN A 166 -13.30 11.12 3.98
CA GLN A 166 -12.11 10.34 4.33
C GLN A 166 -11.49 9.64 3.10
N ALA A 167 -12.31 9.07 2.23
CA ALA A 167 -11.85 8.44 1.00
C ALA A 167 -11.23 9.46 0.04
N MET A 168 -11.78 10.68 -0.02
CA MET A 168 -11.20 11.79 -0.79
C MET A 168 -9.82 12.16 -0.24
N ARG A 169 -9.71 12.36 1.08
CA ARG A 169 -8.42 12.63 1.73
C ARG A 169 -7.41 11.51 1.46
N GLY A 170 -7.84 10.25 1.56
CA GLY A 170 -7.02 9.08 1.24
C GLY A 170 -6.59 9.06 -0.22
N THR A 171 -7.48 9.40 -1.15
CA THR A 171 -7.18 9.45 -2.59
C THR A 171 -6.18 10.55 -2.92
N LEU A 172 -6.35 11.75 -2.37
CA LEU A 172 -5.40 12.85 -2.49
C LEU A 172 -4.04 12.46 -1.92
N TYR A 173 -4.04 11.82 -0.75
CA TYR A 173 -2.81 11.25 -0.18
C TYR A 173 -2.17 10.28 -1.18
N MET A 174 -2.91 9.32 -1.72
CA MET A 174 -2.37 8.32 -2.67
C MET A 174 -1.83 8.91 -3.98
N MET A 175 -2.15 10.16 -4.35
CA MET A 175 -1.56 10.81 -5.52
C MET A 175 -0.03 10.94 -5.44
N HIS A 176 0.56 10.98 -4.23
CA HIS A 176 2.02 10.96 -4.09
C HIS A 176 2.66 9.71 -4.71
N TRP A 177 1.90 8.61 -4.82
CA TRP A 177 2.35 7.37 -5.43
C TRP A 177 2.73 7.55 -6.91
N PHE A 178 2.02 8.40 -7.66
CA PHE A 178 2.35 8.70 -9.05
C PHE A 178 3.75 9.33 -9.15
N VAL A 179 4.05 10.28 -8.28
CA VAL A 179 5.35 10.95 -8.22
C VAL A 179 6.46 9.95 -7.86
N VAL A 180 6.22 9.12 -6.83
CA VAL A 180 7.17 8.08 -6.42
C VAL A 180 7.46 7.13 -7.57
N ILE A 181 6.42 6.58 -8.21
CA ILE A 181 6.57 5.59 -9.28
C ILE A 181 7.32 6.15 -10.48
N VAL A 182 6.98 7.34 -10.97
CA VAL A 182 7.69 7.97 -12.11
C VAL A 182 9.14 8.25 -11.76
N SER A 183 9.40 8.79 -10.57
CA SER A 183 10.78 9.06 -10.12
C SER A 183 11.60 7.78 -10.02
N MET A 184 10.98 6.69 -9.54
CA MET A 184 11.63 5.40 -9.41
C MET A 184 11.84 4.73 -10.77
N THR A 185 10.88 4.78 -11.68
CA THR A 185 11.05 4.27 -13.06
C THR A 185 12.26 4.92 -13.71
N LEU A 186 12.35 6.26 -13.65
CA LEU A 186 13.48 6.99 -14.23
C LEU A 186 14.80 6.58 -13.57
N ARG A 187 14.81 6.43 -12.24
CA ARG A 187 15.99 6.01 -11.49
C ARG A 187 16.45 4.61 -11.88
N VAL A 188 15.55 3.62 -11.94
CA VAL A 188 15.88 2.23 -12.33
C VAL A 188 16.32 2.15 -13.79
N SER A 189 15.77 3.00 -14.66
CA SER A 189 16.14 3.05 -16.09
C SER A 189 17.56 3.59 -16.32
N ILE A 190 18.09 4.43 -15.41
CA ILE A 190 19.38 5.10 -15.58
C ILE A 190 20.47 4.50 -14.69
N ARG A 191 20.15 4.11 -13.46
CA ARG A 191 21.15 3.75 -12.45
C ARG A 191 21.13 2.25 -12.14
N PRO A 192 22.31 1.62 -12.04
CA PRO A 192 22.40 0.22 -11.63
C PRO A 192 21.95 0.02 -10.17
N LYS A 193 21.51 -1.21 -9.87
CA LYS A 193 21.01 -1.65 -8.56
C LYS A 193 21.97 -1.25 -7.42
N ARG A 194 21.43 -0.67 -6.35
CA ARG A 194 22.18 -0.41 -5.10
C ARG A 194 21.37 -0.90 -3.90
N LEU A 195 21.85 -1.95 -3.25
CA LEU A 195 21.29 -2.44 -1.99
C LEU A 195 21.72 -1.49 -0.87
N LYS A 196 20.92 -0.48 -0.56
CA LYS A 196 21.16 0.40 0.59
C LYS A 196 20.12 0.09 1.67
N TRP A 197 20.52 -0.73 2.64
CA TRP A 197 19.70 -1.05 3.80
C TRP A 197 19.66 0.12 4.79
N VAL A 198 18.68 1.01 4.67
CA VAL A 198 18.46 2.09 5.66
C VAL A 198 17.21 1.76 6.47
N LYS A 199 17.38 1.40 7.74
CA LYS A 199 16.26 1.18 8.67
C LYS A 199 15.61 2.53 9.02
N THR A 200 14.29 2.60 9.02
CA THR A 200 13.57 3.74 9.60
C THR A 200 13.63 3.64 11.12
N VAL A 201 13.88 4.76 11.80
CA VAL A 201 13.92 4.82 13.27
C VAL A 201 12.50 4.55 13.81
N HIS A 202 12.37 3.63 14.76
CA HIS A 202 11.10 3.31 15.40
C HIS A 202 10.99 4.10 16.72
N HIS A 203 9.86 4.74 16.99
CA HIS A 203 9.69 5.50 18.23
C HIS A 203 9.65 4.62 19.49
N GLY A 204 9.43 3.30 19.35
CA GLY A 204 9.50 2.33 20.45
C GLY A 204 10.91 2.00 20.94
N ALA A 205 11.98 2.39 20.24
CA ALA A 205 13.37 2.11 20.64
C ALA A 205 13.88 3.03 21.76
N ASN A 206 13.16 4.12 22.06
CA ASN A 206 13.54 5.08 23.10
C ASN A 206 12.92 4.76 24.48
N PHE A 207 12.19 3.65 24.61
CA PHE A 207 11.85 3.11 25.92
C PHE A 207 13.06 2.32 26.43
N ASN A 208 13.94 3.02 27.17
CA ASN A 208 14.94 2.37 28.02
C ASN A 208 14.21 1.51 29.07
N SER A 209 14.04 0.23 28.74
CA SER A 209 13.82 -0.81 29.75
C SER A 209 15.07 -0.89 30.62
N PRO A 210 14.98 -0.82 31.95
CA PRO A 210 16.13 -1.00 32.85
C PRO A 210 16.76 -2.41 32.81
N LEU A 211 16.29 -3.32 31.96
CA LEU A 211 16.67 -4.74 31.96
C LEU A 211 17.57 -5.17 30.80
N THR A 212 18.13 -4.24 30.01
CA THR A 212 19.06 -4.58 28.90
C THR A 212 20.40 -3.87 28.97
N ASP A 213 20.94 -3.67 30.17
CA ASP A 213 22.35 -3.31 30.37
C ASP A 213 23.13 -4.57 30.75
N ASN A 214 23.28 -5.51 29.81
CA ASN A 214 24.12 -6.71 29.92
C ASN A 214 24.33 -7.35 28.53
N ARG A 215 24.59 -6.54 27.49
CA ARG A 215 25.15 -7.06 26.24
C ARG A 215 26.63 -6.75 26.21
N GLU A 216 27.44 -7.81 26.22
CA GLU A 216 28.88 -7.77 25.98
C GLU A 216 29.20 -7.00 24.69
N PRO A 217 30.36 -6.32 24.64
CA PRO A 217 30.76 -5.58 23.44
C PRO A 217 31.04 -6.54 22.28
N GLU A 218 30.43 -6.27 21.11
CA GLU A 218 30.77 -6.96 19.86
C GLU A 218 32.26 -6.76 19.54
N PRO A 219 32.97 -7.81 19.08
CA PRO A 219 34.35 -7.67 18.65
C PRO A 219 34.42 -6.86 17.35
N SER A 220 35.29 -5.86 17.34
CA SER A 220 35.67 -5.07 16.17
C SER A 220 36.14 -5.96 15.03
N ALA A 221 35.40 -5.94 13.92
CA ALA A 221 35.87 -6.50 12.65
C ALA A 221 36.97 -5.57 12.08
N GLU A 222 38.22 -5.92 12.34
CA GLU A 222 39.37 -5.52 11.52
C GLU A 222 39.64 -6.57 10.43
N ALA A 223 40.11 -6.05 9.28
CA ALA A 223 40.59 -6.69 8.04
C ALA A 223 39.53 -7.07 6.98
#